data_AF-A0A0W0V7U8-F1
#
_entry.id   AF-A0A0W0V7U8-F1
#
_cell.length_a   1.000
_cell.length_b   1.000
_cell.length_c   1.000
_cell.angle_alpha   90.00
_cell.angle_beta   90.00
_cell.angle_gamma   90.00
#
_symmetry.space_group_name_H-M   'P 1'
#
loop_
_entity.id
_entity.type
_entity.pdbx_description
1 polymer ?
#
loop_
_entity_poly.entity_id
_entity_poly.type
_entity_poly.pdbx_seq_one_letter_code
_entity_poly.pdbx_strand_id
1 'polypeptide(L)'
;MSLLKSSFDGIGTGAGVAWPLFGILSSSLGLAAGSVLTIVAGSIASLLFCAVAGLVFYISLNNARQAEKKAEEKLKLKIEELCELTYFYLQSVQKNVSLNLKAPEDNLQILEGIKKQIELDLKNCDRTLLISELLEQLLFHPKYEGLLRSLVTLSYGEDEIKFTKTLKGLISGIIRTEVANKRPSTMAIIQTAFLSMVGTFGAIAGCTAGFMGLLSGLGLLAGFSAVPIVGWATLLIAITLATVVAVNSIERLDKQYVLKAATTNVKNMHKNMYELYVSEAFKVQARNPDRIQLLEPPNAGIGVTFFSPLRRTEKNIELITRTPTV
;
A
#
# COMPACT_ATOMS: atom_id res chain seq x y z
N MET A 1 9.94 -0.31 13.63
CA MET A 1 11.13 0.49 13.28
C MET A 1 11.20 0.96 11.82
N SER A 2 10.57 0.29 10.83
CA SER A 2 10.67 0.73 9.41
C SER A 2 9.81 1.94 9.02
N LEU A 3 8.72 2.22 9.73
CA LEU A 3 7.78 3.33 9.41
C LEU A 3 8.37 4.71 9.70
N LEU A 4 9.17 4.81 10.76
CA LEU A 4 9.88 6.02 11.10
C LEU A 4 11.03 6.23 10.11
N LYS A 5 11.79 5.20 9.75
CA LYS A 5 12.93 5.34 8.83
C LYS A 5 12.58 6.04 7.51
N SER A 6 11.44 5.72 6.87
CA SER A 6 11.05 6.39 5.61
C SER A 6 10.57 7.84 5.78
N SER A 7 10.00 8.22 6.92
CA SER A 7 9.59 9.61 7.18
C SER A 7 10.77 10.44 7.72
N PHE A 8 11.69 9.79 8.42
CA PHE A 8 12.92 10.37 8.94
C PHE A 8 14.03 10.51 7.88
N ASP A 9 14.10 9.63 6.88
CA ASP A 9 15.05 9.74 5.77
C ASP A 9 14.75 10.95 4.86
N GLY A 10 13.51 11.46 4.88
CA GLY A 10 13.10 12.65 4.12
C GLY A 10 13.11 13.97 4.92
N ILE A 11 12.84 13.94 6.23
CA ILE A 11 12.60 15.16 7.03
C ILE A 11 13.36 15.16 8.38
N GLY A 12 13.73 14.01 8.94
CA GLY A 12 13.70 13.89 10.40
C GLY A 12 15.01 13.76 11.17
N THR A 13 16.17 13.43 10.58
CA THR A 13 17.39 13.27 11.41
C THR A 13 18.52 14.24 11.06
N GLY A 14 18.70 14.59 9.78
CA GLY A 14 19.66 15.61 9.37
C GLY A 14 19.06 17.01 9.28
N ALA A 15 17.85 17.11 8.72
CA ALA A 15 17.21 18.40 8.42
C ALA A 15 16.55 19.08 9.64
N GLY A 16 16.31 18.40 10.75
CA GLY A 16 15.83 19.10 11.96
C GLY A 16 16.93 19.92 12.65
N VAL A 17 18.17 19.43 12.59
CA VAL A 17 19.30 19.94 13.39
C VAL A 17 20.27 20.75 12.55
N ALA A 18 20.45 20.41 11.27
CA ALA A 18 21.34 21.14 10.36
C ALA A 18 20.88 22.58 10.09
N TRP A 19 19.57 22.87 10.24
CA TRP A 19 19.00 24.16 9.85
C TRP A 19 19.23 25.25 10.89
N PRO A 20 19.02 25.00 12.20
CA PRO A 20 19.51 25.89 13.25
C PRO A 20 21.02 26.09 13.18
N LEU A 21 21.80 25.03 12.94
CA LEU A 21 23.25 25.10 12.83
C LEU A 21 23.71 25.95 11.64
N PHE A 22 23.09 25.80 10.46
CA PHE A 22 23.34 26.64 9.30
C PHE A 22 23.00 28.10 9.58
N GLY A 23 21.86 28.37 10.23
CA GLY A 23 21.46 29.72 10.63
C GLY A 23 22.47 30.38 11.58
N ILE A 24 22.95 29.63 12.58
CA ILE A 24 23.95 30.10 13.55
C ILE A 24 25.29 30.37 12.85
N LEU A 25 25.78 29.43 12.03
CA LEU A 25 27.05 29.57 11.32
C LEU A 25 27.00 30.74 10.33
N SER A 26 25.92 30.86 9.54
CA SER A 26 25.72 31.96 8.61
C SER A 26 25.65 33.31 9.33
N SER A 27 24.98 33.39 10.49
CA SER A 27 24.91 34.61 11.30
C SER A 27 26.29 35.00 11.85
N SER A 28 27.06 34.03 12.35
CA SER A 28 28.41 34.27 12.87
C SER A 28 29.40 34.72 11.79
N LEU A 29 29.31 34.15 10.57
CA LEU A 29 30.12 34.57 9.42
C LEU A 29 29.73 35.96 8.91
N GLY A 30 28.43 36.29 8.95
CA GLY A 30 27.91 37.59 8.53
C GLY A 30 28.44 38.75 9.38
N LEU A 31 28.61 38.53 10.69
CA LEU A 31 29.18 39.52 11.62
C LEU A 31 30.69 39.74 11.40
N ALA A 32 31.42 38.74 10.93
CA ALA A 32 32.88 38.80 10.80
C ALA A 32 33.38 39.45 9.49
N ALA A 33 32.59 39.43 8.42
CA ALA A 33 33.11 39.65 7.05
C ALA A 33 32.75 40.98 6.36
N GLY A 34 32.10 41.95 7.02
CA GLY A 34 31.98 43.33 6.47
C GLY A 34 31.07 43.48 5.23
N SER A 35 29.79 43.72 5.51
CA SER A 35 28.76 44.55 4.85
C SER A 35 28.49 44.64 3.33
N VAL A 36 29.15 43.96 2.38
CA VAL A 36 28.60 43.85 0.99
C VAL A 36 28.77 42.47 0.36
N LEU A 37 29.97 41.90 0.44
CA LEU A 37 30.24 40.59 -0.14
C LEU A 37 29.45 39.46 0.54
N THR A 38 29.24 39.58 1.85
CA THR A 38 28.39 38.67 2.63
C THR A 38 26.93 38.69 2.20
N ILE A 39 26.44 39.83 1.69
CA ILE A 39 25.07 40.01 1.20
C ILE A 39 24.87 39.24 -0.09
N VAL A 40 25.78 39.47 -1.04
CA VAL A 40 25.71 38.85 -2.36
C VAL A 40 25.91 37.34 -2.19
N ALA A 41 26.91 36.92 -1.42
CA ALA A 41 27.12 35.51 -1.11
C ALA A 41 25.93 34.88 -0.35
N GLY A 42 25.37 35.56 0.64
CA GLY A 42 24.23 35.08 1.44
C GLY A 42 22.93 34.98 0.64
N SER A 43 22.65 35.94 -0.25
CA SER A 43 21.48 35.92 -1.12
C SER A 43 21.59 34.82 -2.19
N ILE A 44 22.76 34.66 -2.81
CA ILE A 44 23.03 33.55 -3.75
C ILE A 44 22.91 32.21 -3.01
N ALA A 45 23.50 32.07 -1.82
CA ALA A 45 23.40 30.85 -1.02
C ALA A 45 21.95 30.55 -0.62
N SER A 46 21.16 31.55 -0.24
CA SER A 46 19.75 31.39 0.11
C SER A 46 18.90 30.98 -1.09
N LEU A 47 19.13 31.56 -2.28
CA LEU A 47 18.44 31.17 -3.51
C LEU A 47 18.80 29.74 -3.92
N LEU A 48 20.10 29.42 -3.92
CA LEU A 48 20.58 28.07 -4.21
C LEU A 48 19.97 27.06 -3.24
N PHE A 49 19.87 27.44 -1.97
CA PHE A 49 19.29 26.61 -0.93
C PHE A 49 17.78 26.41 -1.11
N CYS A 50 17.01 27.46 -1.38
CA CYS A 50 15.59 27.33 -1.70
C CYS A 50 15.37 26.43 -2.93
N ALA A 51 16.22 26.55 -3.95
CA ALA A 51 16.16 25.69 -5.12
C ALA A 51 16.45 24.22 -4.77
N VAL A 52 17.51 23.94 -4.00
CA VAL A 52 17.86 22.58 -3.56
C VAL A 52 16.78 22.00 -2.64
N ALA A 53 16.29 22.77 -1.66
CA ALA A 53 15.24 22.34 -0.75
C ALA A 53 13.93 22.04 -1.49
N GLY A 54 13.53 22.92 -2.41
CA GLY A 54 12.37 22.70 -3.28
C GLY A 54 12.52 21.45 -4.14
N LEU A 55 13.70 21.22 -4.71
CA LEU A 55 14.00 20.02 -5.50
C LEU A 55 13.95 18.75 -4.65
N VAL A 56 14.60 18.73 -3.49
CA VAL A 56 14.59 17.59 -2.55
C VAL A 56 13.17 17.30 -2.08
N PHE A 57 12.41 18.33 -1.72
CA PHE A 57 11.01 18.20 -1.33
C PHE A 57 10.16 17.61 -2.47
N TYR A 58 10.33 18.11 -3.69
CA TYR A 58 9.63 17.61 -4.87
C TYR A 58 9.94 16.13 -5.13
N ILE A 59 11.23 15.75 -5.11
CA ILE A 59 11.67 14.36 -5.30
C ILE A 59 11.11 13.47 -4.18
N SER A 60 11.18 13.91 -2.93
CA SER A 60 10.66 13.18 -1.77
C SER A 60 9.15 12.95 -1.87
N LEU A 61 8.39 13.98 -2.26
CA LEU A 61 6.95 13.88 -2.47
C LEU A 61 6.61 12.90 -3.60
N ASN A 62 7.35 12.94 -4.70
CA ASN A 62 7.16 12.01 -5.81
C ASN A 62 7.47 10.55 -5.39
N ASN A 63 8.57 10.34 -4.65
CA ASN A 63 8.95 9.03 -4.13
C ASN A 63 7.90 8.48 -3.16
N ALA A 64 7.35 9.31 -2.27
CA ALA A 64 6.29 8.92 -1.35
C ALA A 64 5.02 8.47 -2.12
N ARG A 65 4.61 9.23 -3.14
CA ARG A 65 3.48 8.87 -4.00
C ARG A 65 3.73 7.57 -4.78
N GLN A 66 4.94 7.35 -5.27
CA GLN A 66 5.30 6.10 -5.94
C GLN A 66 5.30 4.91 -4.99
N ALA A 67 5.77 5.09 -3.75
CA ALA A 67 5.76 4.04 -2.74
C ALA A 67 4.33 3.62 -2.37
N GLU A 68 3.42 4.59 -2.24
CA GLU A 68 1.99 4.35 -2.00
C GLU A 68 1.36 3.55 -3.16
N LYS A 69 1.54 4.01 -4.41
CA LYS A 69 1.06 3.29 -5.60
C LYS A 69 1.60 1.87 -5.68
N LYS A 70 2.91 1.67 -5.45
CA LYS A 70 3.54 0.34 -5.46
C LYS A 70 2.97 -0.57 -4.37
N ALA A 71 2.62 -0.02 -3.21
CA ALA A 71 2.02 -0.80 -2.13
C ALA A 71 0.56 -1.16 -2.43
N GLU A 72 -0.21 -0.27 -3.06
CA GLU A 72 -1.56 -0.57 -3.56
C GLU A 72 -1.56 -1.63 -4.67
N GLU A 73 -0.62 -1.53 -5.63
CA GLU A 73 -0.45 -2.53 -6.68
C GLU A 73 -0.09 -3.89 -6.10
N LYS A 74 0.83 -3.93 -5.12
CA LYS A 74 1.16 -5.17 -4.40
C LYS A 74 -0.06 -5.76 -3.69
N LEU A 75 -0.88 -4.93 -3.05
CA LEU A 75 -2.12 -5.41 -2.42
C LEU A 75 -3.09 -5.99 -3.45
N LYS A 76 -3.27 -5.31 -4.60
CA LYS A 76 -4.13 -5.79 -5.69
C LYS A 76 -3.68 -7.15 -6.21
N LEU A 77 -2.39 -7.31 -6.48
CA LEU A 77 -1.80 -8.58 -6.91
C LEU A 77 -2.03 -9.68 -5.87
N LYS A 78 -1.83 -9.39 -4.58
CA LYS A 78 -2.09 -10.37 -3.51
C LYS A 78 -3.57 -10.74 -3.36
N ILE A 79 -4.48 -9.80 -3.60
CA ILE A 79 -5.92 -10.10 -3.65
C ILE A 79 -6.25 -10.99 -4.85
N GLU A 80 -5.62 -10.77 -5.99
CA GLU A 80 -5.79 -11.60 -7.19
C GLU A 80 -5.29 -13.03 -6.96
N GLU A 81 -4.08 -13.20 -6.40
CA GLU A 81 -3.54 -14.51 -5.99
C GLU A 81 -4.49 -15.23 -5.01
N LEU A 82 -5.02 -14.52 -4.01
CA LEU A 82 -5.98 -15.08 -3.06
C LEU A 82 -7.30 -15.48 -3.74
N CYS A 83 -7.78 -14.67 -4.69
CA CYS A 83 -9.00 -14.95 -5.44
C CYS A 83 -8.85 -16.21 -6.30
N GLU A 84 -7.71 -16.33 -6.97
CA GLU A 84 -7.35 -17.49 -7.78
C GLU A 84 -7.25 -18.76 -6.91
N LEU A 85 -6.55 -18.68 -5.78
CA LEU A 85 -6.45 -19.79 -4.84
C LEU A 85 -7.82 -20.22 -4.26
N THR A 86 -8.68 -19.25 -3.94
CA THR A 86 -10.04 -19.52 -3.46
C THR A 86 -10.88 -20.20 -4.54
N TYR A 87 -10.74 -19.78 -5.80
CA TYR A 87 -11.40 -20.45 -6.93
C TYR A 87 -10.94 -21.90 -7.09
N PHE A 88 -9.63 -22.17 -7.01
CA PHE A 88 -9.11 -23.54 -7.08
C PHE A 88 -9.56 -24.42 -5.91
N TYR A 89 -9.64 -23.86 -4.70
CA TYR A 89 -10.25 -24.54 -3.57
C TYR A 89 -11.70 -24.94 -3.86
N LEU A 90 -12.53 -24.02 -4.34
CA LEU A 90 -13.92 -24.30 -4.67
C LEU A 90 -14.08 -25.34 -5.78
N GLN A 91 -13.23 -25.29 -6.81
CA GLN A 91 -13.20 -26.29 -7.87
C GLN A 91 -12.78 -27.68 -7.35
N SER A 92 -11.82 -27.73 -6.44
CA SER A 92 -11.39 -28.97 -5.78
C SER A 92 -12.52 -29.59 -4.95
N VAL A 93 -13.24 -28.76 -4.18
CA VAL A 93 -14.43 -29.18 -3.41
C VAL A 93 -15.52 -29.72 -4.33
N GLN A 94 -15.84 -29.00 -5.42
CA GLN A 94 -16.81 -29.45 -6.43
C GLN A 94 -16.41 -30.81 -7.00
N LYS A 95 -15.16 -30.98 -7.41
CA LYS A 95 -14.64 -32.25 -7.95
C LYS A 95 -14.73 -33.39 -6.93
N ASN A 96 -14.37 -33.13 -5.67
CA ASN A 96 -14.47 -34.11 -4.59
C ASN A 96 -15.92 -34.55 -4.36
N VAL A 97 -16.86 -33.60 -4.34
CA VAL A 97 -18.30 -33.88 -4.21
C VAL A 97 -18.82 -34.69 -5.39
N SER A 98 -18.49 -34.31 -6.62
CA SER A 98 -18.91 -35.04 -7.83
C SER A 98 -18.37 -36.47 -7.88
N LEU A 99 -17.18 -36.74 -7.34
CA LEU A 99 -16.63 -38.10 -7.25
C LEU A 99 -17.36 -38.98 -6.22
N ASN A 100 -17.97 -38.40 -5.19
CA ASN A 100 -18.73 -39.14 -4.17
C ASN A 100 -20.15 -39.49 -4.62
N LEU A 101 -20.70 -38.73 -5.56
CA LEU A 101 -22.03 -38.95 -6.11
C LEU A 101 -21.96 -40.01 -7.21
N LYS A 102 -22.49 -41.21 -6.93
CA LYS A 102 -22.48 -42.36 -7.86
C LYS A 102 -23.19 -42.10 -9.20
N ALA A 103 -24.07 -41.10 -9.26
CA ALA A 103 -24.73 -40.61 -10.48
C ALA A 103 -25.06 -39.11 -10.32
N PRO A 104 -24.28 -38.19 -10.91
CA PRO A 104 -24.50 -36.75 -10.80
C PRO A 104 -25.55 -36.30 -11.82
N GLU A 105 -26.83 -36.59 -11.57
CA GLU A 105 -27.89 -36.14 -12.49
C GLU A 105 -28.49 -34.77 -12.11
N ASP A 106 -28.29 -34.29 -10.87
CA ASP A 106 -28.87 -33.04 -10.42
C ASP A 106 -27.84 -32.06 -9.84
N ASN A 107 -27.75 -30.88 -10.46
CA ASN A 107 -26.94 -29.74 -10.01
C ASN A 107 -27.27 -29.32 -8.57
N LEU A 108 -28.51 -29.56 -8.10
CA LEU A 108 -28.90 -29.28 -6.72
C LEU A 108 -28.17 -30.16 -5.71
N GLN A 109 -27.97 -31.45 -6.01
CA GLN A 109 -27.26 -32.37 -5.12
C GLN A 109 -25.77 -32.02 -5.01
N ILE A 110 -25.16 -31.60 -6.13
CA ILE A 110 -23.77 -31.11 -6.13
C ILE A 110 -23.66 -29.85 -5.30
N LEU A 111 -24.59 -28.89 -5.47
CA LEU A 111 -24.60 -27.65 -4.70
C LEU A 111 -24.74 -27.91 -3.18
N GLU A 112 -25.63 -28.79 -2.78
CA GLU A 112 -25.82 -29.16 -1.37
C GLU A 112 -24.59 -29.87 -0.80
N GLY A 113 -23.96 -30.75 -1.59
CA GLY A 113 -22.69 -31.39 -1.23
C GLY A 113 -21.56 -30.37 -1.04
N ILE A 114 -21.44 -29.37 -1.91
CA ILE A 114 -20.46 -28.28 -1.79
C ILE A 114 -20.71 -27.49 -0.51
N LYS A 115 -21.97 -27.09 -0.25
CA LYS A 115 -22.34 -26.37 0.99
C LYS A 115 -21.96 -27.18 2.23
N LYS A 116 -22.29 -28.47 2.26
CA LYS A 116 -21.96 -29.35 3.38
C LYS A 116 -20.46 -29.49 3.59
N GLN A 117 -19.68 -29.58 2.52
CA GLN A 117 -18.22 -29.66 2.63
C GLN A 117 -17.62 -28.36 3.17
N ILE A 118 -18.07 -27.21 2.67
CA ILE A 118 -17.65 -25.89 3.18
C ILE A 118 -18.03 -25.73 4.65
N GLU A 119 -19.22 -26.21 5.07
CA GLU A 119 -19.65 -26.17 6.47
C GLU A 119 -18.75 -27.04 7.38
N LEU A 120 -18.30 -28.20 6.88
CA LEU A 120 -17.34 -29.04 7.59
C LEU A 120 -15.99 -28.35 7.72
N ASP A 121 -15.49 -27.73 6.65
CA ASP A 121 -14.24 -26.99 6.67
C ASP A 121 -14.32 -25.76 7.57
N LEU A 122 -15.49 -25.10 7.63
CA LEU A 122 -15.76 -24.01 8.56
C LEU A 122 -15.72 -24.47 10.03
N LYS A 123 -16.24 -25.66 10.34
CA LYS A 123 -16.18 -26.25 11.70
C LYS A 123 -14.75 -26.60 12.12
N ASN A 124 -13.90 -26.96 11.15
CA ASN A 124 -12.50 -27.30 11.38
C ASN A 124 -11.58 -26.07 11.39
N CYS A 125 -12.03 -24.94 10.84
CA CYS A 125 -11.31 -23.67 10.92
C CYS A 125 -11.45 -23.04 12.31
N ASP A 126 -10.35 -22.48 12.82
CA ASP A 126 -10.41 -21.62 13.99
C ASP A 126 -11.26 -20.38 13.66
N ARG A 127 -12.27 -20.10 14.50
CA ARG A 127 -13.25 -19.00 14.32
C ARG A 127 -12.59 -17.61 14.34
N THR A 128 -11.33 -17.52 14.75
CA THR A 128 -10.57 -16.26 14.76
C THR A 128 -9.98 -15.90 13.39
N LEU A 129 -10.13 -16.74 12.36
CA LEU A 129 -9.51 -16.55 11.05
C LEU A 129 -10.43 -15.83 10.06
N LEU A 130 -9.90 -14.87 9.30
CA LEU A 130 -10.64 -14.19 8.22
C LEU A 130 -11.18 -15.12 7.12
N ILE A 131 -10.68 -16.36 7.08
CA ILE A 131 -11.22 -17.39 6.19
C ILE A 131 -12.57 -17.90 6.68
N SER A 132 -12.79 -18.02 7.99
CA SER A 132 -14.11 -18.44 8.48
C SER A 132 -15.16 -17.43 8.05
N GLU A 133 -14.86 -16.13 8.16
CA GLU A 133 -15.73 -15.06 7.64
C GLU A 133 -15.95 -15.16 6.13
N LEU A 134 -14.91 -15.46 5.34
CA LEU A 134 -15.04 -15.67 3.89
C LEU A 134 -15.96 -16.84 3.56
N LEU A 135 -15.77 -17.98 4.21
CA LEU A 135 -16.58 -19.19 3.98
C LEU A 135 -18.01 -18.99 4.48
N GLU A 136 -18.20 -18.31 5.62
CA GLU A 136 -19.50 -17.97 6.18
C GLU A 136 -20.28 -17.02 5.25
N GLN A 137 -19.64 -15.97 4.75
CA GLN A 137 -20.26 -15.08 3.76
C GLN A 137 -20.55 -15.79 2.44
N LEU A 138 -19.72 -16.74 2.01
CA LEU A 138 -19.98 -17.53 0.82
C LEU A 138 -21.21 -18.45 0.99
N LEU A 139 -21.45 -18.94 2.20
CA LEU A 139 -22.47 -19.96 2.48
C LEU A 139 -23.83 -19.36 2.88
N PHE A 140 -23.85 -18.31 3.71
CA PHE A 140 -25.07 -17.78 4.32
C PHE A 140 -25.54 -16.45 3.73
N HIS A 141 -24.67 -15.71 3.04
CA HIS A 141 -25.04 -14.38 2.59
C HIS A 141 -25.80 -14.44 1.24
N PRO A 142 -27.03 -13.92 1.16
CA PRO A 142 -27.92 -14.09 -0.01
C PRO A 142 -27.33 -13.51 -1.30
N LYS A 143 -26.53 -12.44 -1.19
CA LYS A 143 -25.81 -11.83 -2.31
C LYS A 143 -24.83 -12.78 -3.01
N TYR A 144 -24.29 -13.76 -2.29
CA TYR A 144 -23.25 -14.67 -2.79
C TYR A 144 -23.76 -16.09 -3.03
N GLU A 145 -25.03 -16.38 -2.75
CA GLU A 145 -25.63 -17.69 -3.09
C GLU A 145 -25.50 -18.00 -4.60
N GLY A 146 -25.60 -16.96 -5.43
CA GLY A 146 -25.39 -17.06 -6.87
C GLY A 146 -23.97 -17.50 -7.28
N LEU A 147 -22.94 -17.24 -6.45
CA LEU A 147 -21.57 -17.69 -6.74
C LEU A 147 -21.49 -19.21 -6.72
N LEU A 148 -21.99 -19.86 -5.67
CA LEU A 148 -21.97 -21.32 -5.56
C LEU A 148 -22.80 -21.99 -6.65
N ARG A 149 -23.96 -21.41 -7.00
CA ARG A 149 -24.75 -21.88 -8.15
C ARG A 149 -23.98 -21.76 -9.46
N SER A 150 -23.34 -20.60 -9.69
CA SER A 150 -22.55 -20.38 -10.90
C SER A 150 -21.34 -21.30 -11.00
N LEU A 151 -20.73 -21.72 -9.88
CA LEU A 151 -19.65 -22.70 -9.84
C LEU A 151 -20.10 -24.07 -10.39
N VAL A 152 -21.32 -24.49 -10.06
CA VAL A 152 -21.87 -25.77 -10.55
C VAL A 152 -22.19 -25.70 -12.04
N THR A 153 -22.69 -24.55 -12.52
CA THR A 153 -23.05 -24.34 -13.92
C THR A 153 -21.92 -23.77 -14.78
N LEU A 154 -20.71 -23.64 -14.23
CA LEU A 154 -19.64 -22.87 -14.85
C LEU A 154 -19.17 -23.57 -16.13
N SER A 155 -19.55 -23.00 -17.28
CA SER A 155 -19.01 -23.36 -18.58
C SER A 155 -17.86 -22.41 -18.90
N TYR A 156 -16.78 -22.93 -19.52
CA TYR A 156 -15.60 -22.13 -19.88
C TYR A 156 -15.99 -20.86 -20.65
N GLY A 157 -15.44 -19.69 -20.26
CA GLY A 157 -15.64 -18.42 -20.97
C GLY A 157 -16.09 -17.23 -20.09
N GLU A 158 -17.14 -16.52 -20.50
CA GLU A 158 -17.62 -15.28 -19.86
C GLU A 158 -18.09 -15.47 -18.41
N ASP A 159 -18.60 -16.66 -18.07
CA ASP A 159 -19.10 -16.98 -16.73
C ASP A 159 -17.98 -17.02 -15.69
N GLU A 160 -16.76 -17.43 -16.07
CA GLU A 160 -15.57 -17.45 -15.21
C GLU A 160 -15.11 -16.03 -14.85
N ILE A 161 -15.17 -15.10 -15.80
CA ILE A 161 -14.83 -13.69 -15.57
C ILE A 161 -15.82 -13.05 -14.58
N LYS A 162 -17.11 -13.36 -14.72
CA LYS A 162 -18.15 -12.84 -13.83
C LYS A 162 -18.03 -13.44 -12.42
N PHE A 163 -17.70 -14.74 -12.33
CA PHE A 163 -17.43 -15.43 -11.08
C PHE A 163 -16.25 -14.79 -10.34
N THR A 164 -15.08 -14.70 -10.98
CA THR A 164 -13.86 -14.15 -10.38
C THR A 164 -14.02 -12.68 -9.97
N LYS A 165 -14.74 -11.87 -10.75
CA LYS A 165 -15.07 -10.49 -10.39
C LYS A 165 -15.91 -10.41 -9.11
N THR A 166 -16.90 -11.29 -8.97
CA THR A 166 -17.80 -11.32 -7.80
C THR A 166 -17.05 -11.82 -6.56
N LEU A 167 -16.21 -12.85 -6.73
CA LEU A 167 -15.33 -13.36 -5.68
C LEU A 167 -14.30 -12.32 -5.21
N LYS A 168 -13.67 -11.60 -6.15
CA LYS A 168 -12.77 -10.47 -5.83
C LYS A 168 -13.50 -9.39 -5.03
N GLY A 169 -14.76 -9.12 -5.37
CA GLY A 169 -15.61 -8.18 -4.63
C GLY A 169 -15.90 -8.62 -3.20
N LEU A 170 -16.17 -9.92 -2.98
CA LEU A 170 -16.34 -10.52 -1.65
C LEU A 170 -15.06 -10.38 -0.82
N ILE A 171 -13.93 -10.87 -1.34
CA ILE A 171 -12.63 -10.83 -0.66
C ILE A 171 -12.25 -9.38 -0.30
N SER A 172 -12.40 -8.45 -1.25
CA SER A 172 -12.12 -7.03 -1.01
C SER A 172 -13.04 -6.42 0.04
N GLY A 173 -14.29 -6.86 0.12
CA GLY A 173 -15.25 -6.44 1.15
C GLY A 173 -14.80 -6.85 2.55
N ILE A 174 -14.45 -8.11 2.73
CA ILE A 174 -14.00 -8.68 4.03
C ILE A 174 -12.70 -8.03 4.50
N ILE A 175 -11.75 -7.82 3.59
CA ILE A 175 -10.50 -7.15 3.94
C ILE A 175 -10.78 -5.73 4.42
N ARG A 176 -11.70 -5.01 3.77
CA ARG A 176 -12.07 -3.64 4.16
C ARG A 176 -12.76 -3.58 5.51
N THR A 177 -13.69 -4.49 5.81
CA THR A 177 -14.40 -4.51 7.09
C THR A 177 -13.46 -4.80 8.26
N GLU A 178 -12.54 -5.75 8.10
CA GLU A 178 -11.56 -6.08 9.15
C GLU A 178 -10.56 -4.93 9.36
N VAL A 179 -10.10 -4.29 8.28
CA VAL A 179 -9.14 -3.20 8.39
C VAL A 179 -9.79 -1.95 8.98
N ALA A 180 -11.07 -1.69 8.72
CA ALA A 180 -11.81 -0.58 9.33
C ALA A 180 -11.84 -0.66 10.87
N ASN A 181 -11.74 -1.87 11.43
CA ASN A 181 -11.73 -2.09 12.88
C ASN A 181 -10.34 -1.90 13.53
N LYS A 182 -9.26 -1.83 12.73
CA LYS A 182 -7.90 -1.66 13.25
C LYS A 182 -7.42 -0.23 13.00
N ARG A 183 -7.29 0.53 14.09
CA ARG A 183 -6.69 1.87 14.06
C ARG A 183 -5.23 1.83 14.54
N PRO A 184 -4.36 2.72 14.03
CA PRO A 184 -3.05 2.91 14.63
C PRO A 184 -3.19 3.30 16.11
N SER A 185 -2.23 2.88 16.94
CA SER A 185 -2.25 3.24 18.36
C SER A 185 -2.19 4.75 18.52
N THR A 186 -2.91 5.30 19.51
CA THR A 186 -2.92 6.74 19.81
C THR A 186 -1.50 7.27 19.99
N MET A 187 -0.61 6.47 20.58
CA MET A 187 0.80 6.81 20.74
C MET A 187 1.54 6.96 19.41
N ALA A 188 1.29 6.09 18.43
CA ALA A 188 1.90 6.21 17.10
C ALA A 188 1.40 7.45 16.35
N ILE A 189 0.12 7.79 16.52
CA ILE A 189 -0.48 9.02 15.96
C ILE A 189 0.20 10.25 16.56
N ILE A 190 0.26 10.33 17.90
CA ILE A 190 0.86 11.46 18.63
C ILE A 190 2.34 11.61 18.25
N GLN A 191 3.10 10.52 18.24
CA GLN A 191 4.52 10.56 17.87
C GLN A 191 4.71 11.09 16.46
N THR A 192 3.95 10.58 15.48
CA THR A 192 4.07 10.99 14.08
C THR A 192 3.68 12.46 13.89
N ALA A 193 2.59 12.89 14.53
CA ALA A 193 2.15 14.28 14.50
C ALA A 193 3.17 15.22 15.13
N PHE A 194 3.68 14.88 16.32
CA PHE A 194 4.69 15.66 17.04
C PHE A 194 5.98 15.80 16.24
N LEU A 195 6.48 14.69 15.68
CA LEU A 195 7.70 14.69 14.86
C LEU A 195 7.55 15.55 13.60
N SER A 196 6.41 15.44 12.93
CA SER A 196 6.08 16.24 11.76
C SER A 196 5.96 17.72 12.10
N MET A 197 5.32 18.03 13.24
CA MET A 197 5.16 19.39 13.75
C MET A 197 6.51 20.02 14.10
N VAL A 198 7.32 19.36 14.94
CA VAL A 198 8.63 19.87 15.37
C VAL A 198 9.58 20.03 14.19
N GLY A 199 9.59 19.08 13.24
CA GLY A 199 10.40 19.19 12.03
C GLY A 199 10.02 20.39 11.17
N THR A 200 8.72 20.59 10.94
CA THR A 200 8.21 21.73 10.15
C THR A 200 8.44 23.07 10.86
N PHE A 201 8.16 23.13 12.16
CA PHE A 201 8.40 24.30 12.99
C PHE A 201 9.89 24.68 12.98
N GLY A 202 10.77 23.71 13.25
CA GLY A 202 12.21 23.92 13.27
C GLY A 202 12.77 24.40 11.94
N ALA A 203 12.27 23.87 10.82
CA ALA A 203 12.67 24.31 9.48
C ALA A 203 12.27 25.78 9.22
N ILE A 204 11.03 26.17 9.54
CA ILE A 204 10.54 27.55 9.33
C ILE A 204 11.24 28.54 10.27
N ALA A 205 11.31 28.20 11.55
CA ALA A 205 11.96 29.03 12.56
C ALA A 205 13.46 29.18 12.27
N GLY A 206 14.15 28.09 11.92
CA GLY A 206 15.57 28.11 11.56
C GLY A 206 15.85 28.90 10.29
N CYS A 207 15.03 28.74 9.24
CA CYS A 207 15.16 29.51 8.00
C CYS A 207 14.97 31.02 8.26
N THR A 208 13.95 31.37 9.07
CA THR A 208 13.69 32.77 9.39
C THR A 208 14.76 33.37 10.30
N ALA A 209 15.27 32.60 11.28
CA ALA A 209 16.38 33.04 12.12
C ALA A 209 17.65 33.30 11.28
N GLY A 210 17.96 32.43 10.32
CA GLY A 210 19.07 32.63 9.38
C GLY A 210 18.86 33.88 8.51
N PHE A 211 17.67 34.05 7.94
CA PHE A 211 17.34 35.24 7.15
C PHE A 211 17.40 36.54 7.98
N MET A 212 16.95 36.50 9.22
CA MET A 212 17.04 37.60 10.16
C MET A 212 18.49 37.93 10.55
N GLY A 213 19.33 36.91 10.77
CA GLY A 213 20.76 37.08 10.99
C GLY A 213 21.43 37.80 9.81
N LEU A 214 21.06 37.43 8.58
CA LEU A 214 21.49 38.13 7.38
C LEU A 214 21.00 39.59 7.39
N LEU A 215 19.70 39.85 7.51
CA LEU A 215 19.13 41.21 7.52
C LEU A 215 19.68 42.11 8.64
N SER A 216 19.94 41.53 9.82
CA SER A 216 20.57 42.25 10.94
C SER A 216 22.03 42.56 10.65
N GLY A 217 22.78 41.64 10.06
CA GLY A 217 24.15 41.87 9.61
C GLY A 217 24.26 42.95 8.52
N LEU A 218 23.17 43.21 7.79
CA LEU A 218 23.06 44.30 6.81
C LEU A 218 22.85 45.69 7.43
N GLY A 219 22.53 45.77 8.73
CA GLY A 219 22.06 47.02 9.34
C GLY A 219 20.67 47.47 8.85
N LEU A 220 19.99 46.68 8.01
CA LEU A 220 18.61 46.97 7.56
C LEU A 220 17.59 46.84 8.69
N LEU A 221 17.94 46.07 9.74
CA LEU A 221 17.17 45.93 10.98
C LEU A 221 17.84 46.66 12.15
N ALA A 222 18.41 47.85 11.92
CA ALA A 222 19.04 48.67 12.97
C ALA A 222 18.05 49.15 14.07
N GLY A 223 16.74 48.93 13.89
CA GLY A 223 15.74 49.17 14.92
C GLY A 223 15.42 47.91 15.71
N PHE A 224 15.83 47.87 16.99
CA PHE A 224 15.45 46.82 17.96
C PHE A 224 13.92 46.57 18.05
N SER A 225 13.09 47.48 17.56
CA SER A 225 11.63 47.39 17.55
C SER A 225 11.05 46.45 16.49
N ALA A 226 11.76 46.18 15.39
CA ALA A 226 11.25 45.29 14.32
C ALA A 226 11.38 43.80 14.69
N VAL A 227 12.38 43.46 15.51
CA VAL A 227 12.72 42.07 15.87
C VAL A 227 11.57 41.35 16.59
N PRO A 228 10.90 41.93 17.60
CA PRO A 228 9.76 41.28 18.25
C PRO A 228 8.59 41.04 17.30
N ILE A 229 8.26 42.02 16.45
CA ILE A 229 7.11 41.93 15.53
C ILE A 229 7.30 40.79 14.54
N VAL A 230 8.48 40.72 13.91
CA VAL A 230 8.72 39.65 12.95
C VAL A 230 8.90 38.30 13.64
N GLY A 231 9.50 38.26 14.84
CA GLY A 231 9.55 37.05 15.65
C GLY A 231 8.16 36.45 15.92
N TRP A 232 7.19 37.28 16.32
CA TRP A 232 5.81 36.85 16.51
C TRP A 232 5.13 36.40 15.21
N ALA A 233 5.33 37.14 14.11
CA ALA A 233 4.78 36.78 12.80
C ALA A 233 5.31 35.42 12.34
N THR A 234 6.62 35.19 12.45
CA THR A 234 7.27 33.91 12.13
C THR A 234 6.74 32.79 13.01
N LEU A 235 6.61 33.02 14.31
CA LEU A 235 6.12 32.01 15.25
C LEU A 235 4.68 31.59 14.91
N LEU A 236 3.82 32.56 14.56
CA LEU A 236 2.44 32.29 14.13
C LEU A 236 2.39 31.50 12.80
N ILE A 237 3.20 31.89 11.81
CA ILE A 237 3.30 31.17 10.53
C ILE A 237 3.86 29.75 10.73
N ALA A 238 4.90 29.60 11.57
CA ALA A 238 5.52 28.32 11.85
C ALA A 238 4.54 27.36 12.53
N ILE A 239 3.80 27.83 13.54
CA ILE A 239 2.80 27.01 14.25
C ILE A 239 1.66 26.61 13.31
N THR A 240 1.13 27.53 12.51
CA THR A 240 0.02 27.23 11.59
C THR A 240 0.43 26.19 10.55
N LEU A 241 1.57 26.36 9.89
CA LEU A 241 2.08 25.40 8.91
C LEU A 241 2.46 24.06 9.55
N ALA A 242 3.09 24.06 10.72
CA ALA A 242 3.43 22.84 11.44
C ALA A 242 2.18 22.04 11.84
N THR A 243 1.10 22.72 12.22
CA THR A 243 -0.19 22.09 12.54
C THR A 243 -0.81 21.46 11.29
N VAL A 244 -0.85 22.18 10.16
CA VAL A 244 -1.37 21.65 8.88
C VAL A 244 -0.58 20.41 8.44
N VAL A 245 0.75 20.46 8.54
CA VAL A 245 1.63 19.35 8.16
C VAL A 245 1.46 18.16 9.11
N ALA A 246 1.28 18.40 10.41
CA ALA A 246 0.98 17.34 11.39
C ALA A 246 -0.34 16.62 11.07
N VAL A 247 -1.42 17.36 10.75
CA VAL A 247 -2.71 16.77 10.37
C VAL A 247 -2.57 15.91 9.11
N ASN A 248 -1.89 16.42 8.08
CA ASN A 248 -1.64 15.66 6.85
C ASN A 248 -0.78 14.40 7.08
N SER A 249 0.16 14.45 8.02
CA SER A 249 0.97 13.29 8.40
C SER A 249 0.16 12.21 9.11
N ILE A 250 -0.85 12.59 9.91
CA ILE A 250 -1.77 11.63 10.55
C ILE A 250 -2.59 10.90 9.47
N GLU A 251 -3.15 11.63 8.49
CA GLU A 251 -3.93 11.00 7.41
C GLU A 251 -3.08 10.03 6.59
N ARG A 252 -1.83 10.39 6.30
CA ARG A 252 -0.89 9.49 5.60
C ARG A 252 -0.54 8.25 6.42
N LEU A 253 -0.33 8.41 7.73
CA LEU A 253 -0.07 7.29 8.63
C LEU A 253 -1.24 6.32 8.64
N ASP A 254 -2.47 6.84 8.70
CA ASP A 254 -3.69 6.04 8.68
C ASP A 254 -3.80 5.23 7.38
N LYS A 255 -3.65 5.88 6.22
CA LYS A 255 -3.64 5.19 4.92
C LYS A 255 -2.57 4.10 4.82
N GLN A 256 -1.35 4.38 5.26
CA GLN A 256 -0.28 3.38 5.25
C GLN A 256 -0.55 2.23 6.22
N TYR A 257 -1.12 2.51 7.39
CA TYR A 257 -1.49 1.51 8.37
C TYR A 257 -2.57 0.58 7.81
N VAL A 258 -3.63 1.16 7.24
CA VAL A 258 -4.73 0.46 6.54
C VAL A 258 -4.17 -0.46 5.46
N LEU A 259 -3.30 0.07 4.59
CA LEU A 259 -2.73 -0.69 3.48
C LEU A 259 -1.83 -1.84 3.95
N LYS A 260 -1.04 -1.61 5.00
CA LYS A 260 -0.17 -2.62 5.60
C LYS A 260 -0.99 -3.71 6.32
N ALA A 261 -2.01 -3.33 7.07
CA ALA A 261 -2.93 -4.25 7.72
C ALA A 261 -3.67 -5.11 6.68
N ALA A 262 -4.20 -4.50 5.62
CA ALA A 262 -4.84 -5.20 4.51
C ALA A 262 -3.88 -6.22 3.88
N THR A 263 -2.63 -5.83 3.61
CA THR A 263 -1.63 -6.73 3.02
C THR A 263 -1.31 -7.91 3.94
N THR A 264 -1.17 -7.67 5.24
CA THR A 264 -0.93 -8.75 6.22
C THR A 264 -2.13 -9.69 6.30
N ASN A 265 -3.35 -9.15 6.34
CA ASN A 265 -4.58 -9.94 6.36
C ASN A 265 -4.69 -10.82 5.11
N VAL A 266 -4.44 -10.28 3.92
CA VAL A 266 -4.45 -11.05 2.66
C VAL A 266 -3.40 -12.16 2.69
N LYS A 267 -2.18 -11.89 3.20
CA LYS A 267 -1.15 -12.93 3.32
C LYS A 267 -1.56 -14.05 4.26
N ASN A 268 -2.18 -13.72 5.39
CA ASN A 268 -2.67 -14.71 6.34
C ASN A 268 -3.82 -15.53 5.74
N MET A 269 -4.77 -14.87 5.06
CA MET A 269 -5.83 -15.56 4.31
C MET A 269 -5.26 -16.45 3.22
N HIS A 270 -4.26 -16.00 2.46
CA HIS A 270 -3.63 -16.81 1.43
C HIS A 270 -2.98 -18.06 2.04
N LYS A 271 -2.22 -17.90 3.13
CA LYS A 271 -1.58 -19.03 3.81
C LYS A 271 -2.62 -20.06 4.29
N ASN A 272 -3.66 -19.60 4.98
CA ASN A 272 -4.65 -20.50 5.56
C ASN A 272 -5.54 -21.14 4.45
N MET A 273 -5.81 -20.41 3.36
CA MET A 273 -6.59 -20.94 2.23
C MET A 273 -5.78 -21.99 1.47
N TYR A 274 -4.47 -21.81 1.39
CA TYR A 274 -3.56 -22.79 0.81
C TYR A 274 -3.57 -24.09 1.62
N GLU A 275 -3.57 -24.01 2.96
CA GLU A 275 -3.67 -25.19 3.83
C GLU A 275 -4.99 -25.96 3.61
N LEU A 276 -6.13 -25.26 3.44
CA LEU A 276 -7.41 -25.88 3.10
C LEU A 276 -7.40 -26.52 1.70
N TYR A 277 -6.90 -25.80 0.70
CA TYR A 277 -6.78 -26.30 -0.67
C TYR A 277 -5.96 -27.59 -0.73
N VAL A 278 -4.79 -27.61 -0.08
CA VAL A 278 -3.91 -28.77 -0.04
C VAL A 278 -4.60 -29.95 0.63
N SER A 279 -5.29 -29.74 1.75
CA SER A 279 -6.05 -30.80 2.43
C SER A 279 -7.11 -31.42 1.53
N GLU A 280 -7.88 -30.61 0.79
CA GLU A 280 -8.88 -31.11 -0.16
C GLU A 280 -8.28 -31.79 -1.39
N ALA A 281 -7.21 -31.22 -1.95
CA ALA A 281 -6.50 -31.81 -3.09
C ALA A 281 -5.97 -33.21 -2.78
N PHE A 282 -5.43 -33.41 -1.56
CA PHE A 282 -5.02 -34.74 -1.09
C PHE A 282 -6.17 -35.74 -1.01
N LYS A 283 -7.36 -35.31 -0.55
CA LYS A 283 -8.55 -36.17 -0.50
C LYS A 283 -9.00 -36.62 -1.89
N VAL A 284 -8.93 -35.71 -2.87
CA VAL A 284 -9.25 -36.02 -4.28
C VAL A 284 -8.23 -37.01 -4.86
N GLN A 285 -6.94 -36.79 -4.61
CA GLN A 285 -5.87 -37.67 -5.10
C GLN A 285 -5.95 -39.08 -4.51
N ALA A 286 -6.22 -39.20 -3.20
CA ALA A 286 -6.34 -40.49 -2.53
C ALA A 286 -7.50 -41.36 -3.08
N ARG A 287 -8.52 -40.73 -3.68
CA ARG A 287 -9.72 -41.42 -4.20
C ARG A 287 -9.61 -41.79 -5.68
N ASN A 288 -8.69 -41.18 -6.42
CA ASN A 288 -8.49 -41.48 -7.83
C ASN A 288 -6.99 -41.44 -8.17
N PRO A 289 -6.22 -42.45 -7.71
CA PRO A 289 -4.76 -42.48 -7.87
C PRO A 289 -4.33 -42.62 -9.33
N ASP A 290 -5.22 -43.04 -10.23
CA ASP A 290 -4.89 -43.27 -11.65
C ASP A 290 -5.01 -41.99 -12.51
N ARG A 291 -5.59 -40.90 -11.97
CA ARG A 291 -5.68 -39.58 -12.61
C ARG A 291 -4.68 -38.58 -12.03
N ILE A 292 -3.39 -38.96 -11.98
CA ILE A 292 -2.28 -38.08 -11.58
C ILE A 292 -1.96 -37.08 -12.71
N GLN A 293 -2.86 -36.15 -12.96
CA GLN A 293 -2.48 -34.83 -13.45
C GLN A 293 -2.80 -33.90 -12.30
N LEU A 294 -1.82 -33.68 -11.42
CA LEU A 294 -1.93 -32.65 -10.41
C LEU A 294 -2.33 -31.37 -11.14
N LEU A 295 -3.43 -30.76 -10.69
CA LEU A 295 -3.52 -29.31 -10.74
C LEU A 295 -2.34 -28.83 -9.90
N GLU A 296 -1.18 -28.61 -10.53
CA GLU A 296 -0.11 -27.90 -9.87
C GLU A 296 -0.72 -26.60 -9.37
N PRO A 297 -0.61 -26.27 -8.07
CA PRO A 297 -1.10 -25.00 -7.58
C PRO A 297 -0.46 -23.90 -8.42
N PRO A 298 -1.20 -22.86 -8.82
CA PRO A 298 -0.62 -21.73 -9.54
C PRO A 298 0.49 -21.17 -8.68
N ASN A 299 1.73 -21.37 -9.11
CA ASN A 299 2.94 -20.84 -8.52
C ASN A 299 2.90 -20.75 -6.98
N ALA A 300 3.29 -21.82 -6.28
CA ALA A 300 3.96 -21.69 -4.99
C ALA A 300 5.36 -21.05 -5.17
N GLY A 301 5.43 -19.95 -5.93
CA GLY A 301 6.61 -19.19 -6.25
C GLY A 301 6.82 -18.12 -5.18
N ILE A 302 7.46 -18.51 -4.08
CA ILE A 302 8.39 -17.60 -3.43
C ILE A 302 9.56 -17.41 -4.41
N GLY A 303 9.37 -16.50 -5.37
CA GLY A 303 10.43 -15.93 -6.20
C GLY A 303 10.86 -16.70 -7.45
N VAL A 304 9.97 -17.00 -8.40
CA VAL A 304 10.36 -17.09 -9.82
C VAL A 304 9.24 -16.55 -10.69
N THR A 305 9.53 -15.53 -11.49
CA THR A 305 8.69 -15.02 -12.57
C THR A 305 8.56 -16.09 -13.65
N PHE A 306 7.38 -16.68 -13.81
CA PHE A 306 6.97 -17.30 -15.05
C PHE A 306 5.71 -16.60 -15.57
N PHE A 307 5.91 -15.78 -16.60
CA PHE A 307 4.85 -15.39 -17.52
C PHE A 307 4.35 -16.66 -18.22
N SER A 308 3.09 -17.02 -18.00
CA SER A 308 2.37 -17.91 -18.91
C SER A 308 1.67 -17.07 -19.99
N PRO A 309 1.87 -17.37 -21.28
CA PRO A 309 1.48 -16.50 -22.38
C PRO A 309 0.04 -16.80 -22.80
N LEU A 310 -0.92 -16.01 -22.32
CA LEU A 310 -2.29 -16.03 -22.86
C LEU A 310 -2.82 -14.59 -23.02
N ARG A 311 -2.17 -13.84 -23.92
CA ARG A 311 -2.76 -12.75 -24.74
C ARG A 311 -1.68 -12.14 -25.64
N ARG A 312 -1.41 -12.79 -26.77
CA ARG A 312 -0.86 -12.13 -27.96
C ARG A 312 -1.60 -12.66 -29.18
N THR A 313 -2.91 -12.46 -29.20
CA THR A 313 -3.67 -12.52 -30.44
C THR A 313 -3.46 -11.20 -31.18
N GLU A 314 -2.70 -11.31 -32.27
CA GLU A 314 -2.95 -10.64 -33.54
C GLU A 314 -3.27 -9.14 -33.50
N LYS A 315 -2.21 -8.34 -33.65
CA LYS A 315 -2.21 -7.17 -34.53
C LYS A 315 -0.76 -6.77 -34.82
N ASN A 316 -0.48 -6.55 -36.11
CA ASN A 316 0.79 -6.14 -36.73
C ASN A 316 1.62 -7.28 -37.36
N ILE A 317 1.11 -7.82 -38.47
CA ILE A 317 1.97 -8.11 -39.64
C ILE A 317 1.37 -7.33 -40.80
N GLU A 318 1.82 -6.09 -40.94
CA GLU A 318 1.81 -5.33 -42.19
C GLU A 318 2.65 -4.08 -41.92
N LEU A 319 3.92 -4.09 -42.32
CA LEU A 319 4.51 -3.05 -43.18
C LEU A 319 6.05 -3.18 -43.26
N ILE A 320 6.52 -3.10 -44.51
CA ILE A 320 7.87 -2.67 -44.95
C ILE A 320 8.93 -3.77 -45.03
N THR A 321 8.83 -4.57 -46.08
CA THR A 321 9.98 -4.86 -46.95
C THR A 321 10.00 -3.84 -48.08
N ARG A 322 10.90 -2.86 -48.02
CA ARG A 322 11.40 -2.16 -49.21
C ARG A 322 12.92 -2.25 -49.20
N THR A 323 13.43 -3.07 -50.11
CA THR A 323 14.79 -3.05 -50.63
C THR A 323 15.06 -1.72 -51.33
N PRO A 324 16.27 -1.14 -51.20
CA PRO A 324 16.74 -0.15 -52.14
C PRO A 324 17.40 -0.85 -53.33
N THR A 325 16.93 -0.56 -54.54
CA THR A 325 17.65 -0.79 -55.78
C THR A 325 17.83 0.54 -56.50
N VAL A 326 19.08 0.76 -56.92
CA VAL A 326 19.66 1.85 -57.72
C VAL A 326 19.92 3.15 -56.98
#